data_AF-A0A2A6F8L9-F1
#
_entry.id   AF-A0A2A6F8L9-F1
#
_cell.length_a   1.000
_cell.length_b   1.000
_cell.length_c   1.000
_cell.angle_alpha   90.00
_cell.angle_beta   90.00
_cell.angle_gamma   90.00
#
_symmetry.space_group_name_H-M   'P 1'
#
loop_
_entity.id
_entity.type
_entity.pdbx_description
1 polymer ?
#
loop_
_entity_poly.entity_id
_entity_poly.type
_entity_poly.pdbx_seq_one_letter_code
_entity_poly.pdbx_strand_id
1 'polypeptide(L)' 'MRKLEDYEEIALIGYPYDGEYIAVVDGKGDHARLLGGELCGLDGATLTDQAATLPRYYPWASHLVIATVKGDRLIAIRDY' A
#
# COMPACT_ATOMS: atom_id res chain seq x y z
N MET A 1 2.79 -6.52 -12.55
CA MET A 1 3.88 -6.84 -11.59
C MET A 1 5.11 -6.03 -11.95
N ARG A 2 5.59 -5.19 -11.04
CA ARG A 2 6.71 -4.28 -11.29
C ARG A 2 7.58 -4.13 -10.05
N LYS A 3 8.79 -3.60 -10.23
CA LYS A 3 9.59 -3.14 -9.10
C LYS A 3 8.88 -1.91 -8.49
N LEU A 4 8.95 -1.79 -7.16
CA LEU A 4 8.57 -0.57 -6.48
C LEU A 4 9.56 0.53 -6.89
N GLU A 5 9.04 1.74 -7.05
CA GLU A 5 9.90 2.91 -7.15
C GLU A 5 10.41 3.27 -5.76
N ASP A 6 11.60 3.88 -5.66
CA ASP A 6 12.23 4.18 -4.37
C ASP A 6 11.30 4.98 -3.42
N TYR A 7 10.50 5.90 -3.98
CA TYR A 7 9.54 6.69 -3.18
C TYR A 7 8.37 5.86 -2.65
N GLU A 8 8.00 4.79 -3.33
CA GLU A 8 6.94 3.87 -2.89
C GLU A 8 7.46 2.96 -1.78
N GLU A 9 8.70 2.48 -1.90
CA GLU A 9 9.35 1.70 -0.84
C GLU A 9 9.42 2.50 0.47
N ILE A 10 9.82 3.77 0.40
CA ILE A 10 9.92 4.66 1.57
C ILE A 10 8.54 4.97 2.17
N ALA A 11 7.49 5.00 1.35
CA ALA A 11 6.13 5.32 1.79
C ALA A 11 5.39 4.14 2.44
N LEU A 12 5.95 2.92 2.38
CA LEU A 12 5.37 1.72 2.98
C LEU A 12 5.94 1.46 4.38
N ILE A 13 5.11 1.65 5.40
CA ILE A 13 5.46 1.36 6.79
C ILE A 13 5.54 -0.15 6.99
N GLY A 14 6.67 -0.63 7.50
CA GLY A 14 6.96 -2.05 7.66
C GLY A 14 7.65 -2.68 6.44
N TYR A 15 7.92 -1.94 5.37
CA TYR A 15 8.89 -2.38 4.34
C TYR A 15 10.29 -2.51 4.98
N PRO A 16 11.15 -3.49 4.59
CA PRO A 16 11.08 -4.36 3.41
C PRO A 16 10.47 -5.75 3.63
N TYR A 17 9.51 -5.92 4.54
CA TYR A 17 8.91 -7.24 4.73
C TYR A 17 8.05 -7.70 3.55
N ASP A 18 8.17 -8.98 3.20
CA ASP A 18 7.24 -9.64 2.29
C ASP A 18 5.86 -9.71 2.95
N GLY A 19 4.81 -9.34 2.23
CA GLY A 19 3.47 -9.39 2.79
C GLY A 19 2.43 -8.57 2.06
N GLU A 20 1.28 -8.45 2.72
CA GLU A 20 0.18 -7.60 2.29
C GLU A 20 0.25 -6.26 3.00
N TYR A 21 0.04 -5.19 2.25
CA TYR A 21 0.01 -3.83 2.72
C TYR A 21 -1.36 -3.25 2.40
N ILE A 22 -2.01 -2.66 3.41
CA ILE A 22 -3.13 -1.76 3.18
C ILE A 22 -2.54 -0.43 2.75
N ALA A 23 -2.87 0.00 1.54
CA ALA A 23 -2.17 1.10 0.90
C ALA A 23 -3.14 1.99 0.14
N VAL A 24 -2.66 3.18 -0.18
CA VAL A 24 -3.37 4.14 -1.01
C VAL A 24 -2.65 4.27 -2.34
N VAL A 25 -3.41 4.27 -3.43
CA VAL A 25 -2.88 4.47 -4.78
C VAL A 25 -3.43 5.73 -5.45
N ASP A 26 -2.61 6.28 -6.33
CA ASP A 26 -3.04 7.19 -7.40
C ASP A 26 -3.04 6.44 -8.75
N GLY A 27 -3.99 6.78 -9.61
CA GLY A 27 -4.22 6.12 -10.89
C GLY A 27 -5.01 4.81 -10.78
N LYS A 28 -5.09 4.07 -11.90
CA LYS A 28 -5.81 2.80 -12.01
C LYS A 28 -5.05 1.79 -12.87
N GLY A 29 -5.31 0.50 -12.62
CA GLY A 29 -4.75 -0.61 -13.39
C GLY A 29 -3.21 -0.64 -13.31
N ASP A 30 -2.57 -0.91 -14.44
CA ASP A 30 -1.12 -1.10 -14.52
C ASP A 30 -0.28 0.15 -14.21
N HIS A 31 -0.92 1.33 -14.13
CA HIS A 31 -0.29 2.60 -13.82
C HIS A 31 -0.50 3.05 -12.37
N ALA A 32 -1.12 2.21 -11.53
CA ALA A 32 -1.32 2.52 -10.13
C ALA A 32 0.02 2.69 -9.40
N ARG A 33 0.16 3.83 -8.71
CA ARG A 33 1.33 4.19 -7.91
C ARG A 33 0.93 4.23 -6.45
N LEU A 34 1.69 3.54 -5.61
CA LEU A 34 1.49 3.57 -4.16
C LEU A 34 1.93 4.94 -3.64
N LEU A 35 1.01 5.61 -2.95
CA LEU A 35 1.30 6.86 -2.24
C LEU A 35 1.81 6.59 -0.82
N GLY A 36 1.49 5.40 -0.31
CA GLY A 36 1.97 4.86 0.95
C GLY A 36 0.96 3.90 1.56
N GLY A 37 1.33 3.30 2.68
CA GLY A 37 0.55 2.24 3.28
C GLY A 37 1.27 1.60 4.45
N GLU A 38 0.64 0.60 5.04
CA GLU A 38 1.14 -0.10 6.21
C GLU A 38 1.03 -1.60 6.01
N LEU A 39 2.01 -2.36 6.51
CA LEU A 39 1.92 -3.82 6.54
C LEU A 39 0.65 -4.22 7.33
N CYS A 40 -0.15 -5.10 6.74
CA CYS A 40 -1.39 -5.57 7.34
C CYS A 40 -1.11 -6.26 8.68
N GLY A 41 -1.81 -5.85 9.74
CA GLY A 41 -1.64 -6.45 11.07
C GLY A 41 -0.39 -5.97 11.81
N LEU A 42 0.33 -4.97 11.29
CA LEU A 42 1.47 -4.35 11.97
C LEU A 42 1.05 -3.89 13.36
N ASP A 43 1.87 -4.21 14.35
CA ASP A 43 1.65 -3.89 15.77
C ASP A 43 0.28 -4.34 16.32
N GLY A 44 -0.32 -5.37 15.73
CA GLY A 44 -1.62 -5.91 16.14
C GLY A 44 -2.82 -5.06 15.73
N ALA A 45 -2.62 -4.05 14.87
CA ALA A 45 -3.71 -3.24 14.32
C ALA A 45 -4.63 -4.11 13.44
N THR A 46 -5.94 -3.84 13.49
CA THR A 46 -6.85 -4.48 12.54
C THR A 46 -6.76 -3.80 11.19
N LEU A 47 -7.02 -4.56 10.13
CA LEU A 47 -7.03 -4.02 8.77
C LEU A 47 -8.02 -2.86 8.61
N THR A 48 -9.16 -2.93 9.31
CA THR A 48 -10.18 -1.87 9.32
C THR A 48 -9.69 -0.60 9.99
N ASP A 49 -8.93 -0.71 11.07
CA ASP A 49 -8.33 0.46 11.74
C ASP A 49 -7.33 1.16 10.82
N GLN A 50 -6.43 0.40 10.20
CA GLN A 50 -5.44 0.93 9.26
C GLN A 50 -6.09 1.55 8.01
N ALA A 51 -7.13 0.91 7.47
CA ALA A 51 -7.90 1.44 6.35
C ALA A 51 -8.65 2.74 6.67
N ALA A 52 -9.08 2.93 7.93
CA ALA A 52 -9.81 4.12 8.36
C ALA A 52 -8.89 5.34 8.60
N THR A 53 -7.60 5.13 8.85
CA THR A 53 -6.63 6.19 9.12
C THR A 53 -5.97 6.71 7.85
N LEU A 54 -5.56 5.80 6.95
CA LEU A 54 -4.77 6.13 5.77
C LEU A 54 -5.36 7.24 4.89
N PRO A 55 -6.64 7.21 4.46
CA PRO A 55 -7.20 8.22 3.54
C PRO A 55 -7.09 9.67 4.03
N ARG A 56 -6.94 9.90 5.33
CA ARG A 56 -6.83 11.25 5.91
C ARG A 56 -5.56 11.99 5.51
N TYR A 57 -4.53 11.26 5.09
CA TYR A 57 -3.23 11.80 4.74
C TYR A 57 -3.03 11.94 3.23
N TYR A 58 -4.00 11.52 2.41
CA TYR A 58 -3.88 11.44 0.96
C TYR A 58 -4.96 12.25 0.22
N PRO A 59 -4.71 12.67 -1.04
CA PRO A 59 -5.69 13.41 -1.83
C PRO A 59 -7.01 12.65 -2.02
N TRP A 60 -8.12 13.39 -2.18
CA TRP A 60 -9.46 12.80 -2.37
C TRP A 60 -9.62 11.87 -3.58
N ALA A 61 -8.77 12.01 -4.61
CA ALA A 61 -8.82 11.16 -5.80
C ALA A 61 -8.11 9.80 -5.61
N SER A 62 -7.59 9.54 -4.41
CA SER A 62 -6.82 8.34 -4.12
C SER A 62 -7.72 7.17 -3.70
N HIS A 63 -7.26 5.95 -3.96
CA HIS A 63 -8.03 4.73 -3.73
C HIS A 63 -7.33 3.79 -2.76
N LEU A 64 -8.11 3.21 -1.83
CA LEU A 64 -7.58 2.24 -0.89
C LEU A 64 -7.52 0.85 -1.52
N VAL A 65 -6.40 0.16 -1.33
CA VAL A 65 -6.11 -1.14 -1.94
C VAL A 65 -5.36 -2.04 -0.97
N ILE A 66 -5.37 -3.34 -1.25
CA ILE A 66 -4.41 -4.29 -0.71
C ILE A 66 -3.32 -4.52 -1.76
N ALA A 67 -2.09 -4.13 -1.42
CA ALA A 67 -0.90 -4.35 -2.21
C ALA A 67 -0.13 -5.55 -1.67
N THR A 68 0.24 -6.51 -2.52
CA THR A 68 1.12 -7.61 -2.14
C THR A 68 2.54 -7.31 -2.60
N VAL A 69 3.49 -7.30 -1.66
CA VAL A 69 4.90 -7.03 -1.89
C VAL A 69 5.72 -8.30 -1.62
N LYS A 70 6.71 -8.55 -2.48
CA LYS A 70 7.71 -9.61 -2.32
C LYS A 70 9.08 -9.10 -2.75
N GLY A 71 10.01 -9.01 -1.80
CA GLY A 71 11.24 -8.26 -1.93
C GLY A 71 10.94 -6.81 -2.26
N ASP A 72 11.54 -6.31 -3.33
CA ASP A 72 11.37 -4.96 -3.86
C ASP A 72 10.27 -4.86 -4.94
N ARG A 73 9.36 -5.83 -5.00
CA ARG A 73 8.39 -5.95 -6.11
C ARG A 73 6.95 -5.89 -5.63
N LEU A 74 6.17 -5.06 -6.31
CA LEU A 74 4.72 -5.07 -6.26
C LEU A 74 4.19 -6.16 -7.20
N ILE A 75 3.67 -7.23 -6.59
CA ILE A 75 3.23 -8.44 -7.31
C ILE A 75 1.71 -8.48 -7.52
N ALA A 76 0.92 -7.85 -6.65
CA ALA A 76 -0.53 -7.72 -6.84
C ALA A 76 -1.06 -6.44 -6.21
N ILE A 77 -2.15 -5.92 -6.79
CA ILE A 77 -2.99 -4.88 -6.21
C ILE A 77 -4.42 -5.36 -6.36
N ARG A 78 -5.22 -5.27 -5.31
CA ARG A 78 -6.66 -5.49 -5.34
C ARG A 78 -7.37 -4.40 -4.55
N ASP A 79 -8.60 -4.13 -4.93
CA ASP A 79 -9.45 -3.22 -4.14
C ASP A 79 -9.62 -3.78 -2.72
N TYR A 80 -9.60 -2.88 -1.74
CA TYR A 80 -9.87 -3.18 -0.34
C TYR A 80 -11.38 -3.25 -0.06
#